data_AF-A0AAN8XTG0-F1
#
_entry.id   AF-A0AAN8XTG0-F1
#
_cell.length_a   1.000
_cell.length_b   1.000
_cell.length_c   1.000
_cell.angle_alpha   90.00
_cell.angle_beta   90.00
_cell.angle_gamma   90.00
#
_symmetry.space_group_name_H-M   'P 1'
#
loop_
_entity.id
_entity.type
_entity.pdbx_description
1 polymer ?
#
loop_
_entity_poly.entity_id
_entity_poly.type
_entity_poly.pdbx_seq_one_letter_code
_entity_poly.pdbx_strand_id
1 'polypeptide(L)'
;MSSHVLRIPDPKLPRSGISRSSLPTGTKGFGGTEGFMAPEMMRHNGEEEYTEKVDCFSFGMFMYELLTTHQPYEHCDNVKEHVLEGGRPALTNRETEYPVYILDLMVMCWSQQPRLRPSASQIVSIASAPEFTHLLDVASLDHSLNIMDAIRVPPLLVKDEDGELIIRDQGSVWVSRTSPQLDMVGAGEWGWNAYTSIEGLPDTITAMCCVGQYVWLGDNAGNIHGYNMMDYGRVFSYCLEPDAPQSSPVRSLCSIHALGRVAVALCNGRLFLCSSAVTPTSPVLGEGSFVMTELAGSTQEIHCLAVAQSKNM
;
A
#
# COMPACT_ATOMS: atom_id res chain seq x y z
N MET A 1 31.31 5.96 -22.40
CA MET A 1 31.05 4.51 -22.34
C MET A 1 29.68 4.28 -22.96
N SER A 2 29.63 3.44 -23.99
CA SER A 2 28.46 3.21 -24.84
C SER A 2 27.32 2.54 -24.05
N SER A 3 26.16 3.19 -23.96
CA SER A 3 24.95 2.60 -23.42
C SER A 3 24.32 1.69 -24.47
N HIS A 4 24.54 0.39 -24.34
CA HIS A 4 23.79 -0.60 -25.08
C HIS A 4 22.39 -0.73 -24.47
N VAL A 5 21.42 -0.05 -25.08
CA VAL A 5 19.99 -0.30 -24.85
C VAL A 5 19.67 -1.67 -25.44
N LEU A 6 19.46 -2.66 -24.58
CA LEU A 6 18.92 -3.96 -24.97
C LEU A 6 17.46 -3.73 -25.41
N ARG A 7 17.22 -3.67 -26.72
CA ARG A 7 15.87 -3.77 -27.27
C ARG A 7 15.42 -5.22 -27.10
N ILE A 8 14.57 -5.47 -26.10
CA ILE A 8 13.79 -6.70 -26.03
C ILE A 8 12.79 -6.61 -27.20
N PRO A 9 12.82 -7.51 -28.20
CA PRO A 9 11.81 -7.53 -29.24
C PRO A 9 10.46 -7.91 -28.62
N ASP A 10 9.36 -7.34 -29.14
CA ASP A 10 8.00 -7.69 -28.73
C ASP A 10 7.85 -9.23 -28.64
N PRO A 11 7.30 -9.78 -27.55
CA PRO A 11 7.10 -11.20 -27.42
C PRO A 11 6.12 -11.66 -28.51
N LYS A 12 6.65 -12.25 -29.58
CA LYS A 12 5.85 -13.01 -30.54
C LYS A 12 5.58 -14.37 -29.93
N LEU A 13 4.32 -14.65 -29.59
CA LEU A 13 3.85 -15.99 -29.22
C LEU A 13 4.40 -17.04 -30.20
N PRO A 14 5.34 -17.92 -29.80
CA PRO A 14 5.83 -18.96 -30.68
C PRO A 14 4.82 -20.10 -30.64
N ARG A 15 3.92 -20.14 -31.65
CA ARG A 15 3.05 -21.24 -32.13
C ARG A 15 1.58 -20.82 -32.33
N SER A 16 1.31 -19.99 -33.33
CA SER A 16 -0.02 -19.92 -33.97
C SER A 16 -0.33 -21.10 -34.91
N GLY A 17 0.42 -22.21 -34.80
CA GLY A 17 0.38 -23.34 -35.75
C GLY A 17 -0.65 -24.43 -35.44
N ILE A 18 -1.46 -24.27 -34.39
CA ILE A 18 -2.52 -25.23 -34.00
C ILE A 18 -3.92 -24.59 -34.08
N SER A 19 -4.02 -23.32 -34.48
CA SER A 19 -5.29 -22.60 -34.61
C SER A 19 -6.18 -23.28 -35.66
N ARG A 20 -7.37 -23.73 -35.26
CA ARG A 20 -8.38 -24.33 -36.14
C ARG A 20 -9.52 -23.36 -36.35
N SER A 21 -9.95 -23.18 -37.59
CA SER A 21 -11.14 -22.40 -37.92
C SER A 21 -12.36 -23.04 -37.28
N SER A 22 -13.13 -22.27 -36.51
CA SER A 22 -14.36 -22.71 -35.87
C SER A 22 -15.42 -23.07 -36.94
N LEU A 23 -15.81 -24.34 -36.97
CA LEU A 23 -17.03 -24.78 -37.64
C LEU A 23 -18.21 -24.66 -36.66
N PRO A 24 -19.47 -24.51 -37.13
CA PRO A 24 -20.65 -24.28 -36.27
C PRO A 24 -20.99 -25.40 -35.27
N THR A 25 -20.19 -26.46 -35.20
CA THR A 25 -20.41 -27.67 -34.37
C THR A 25 -19.25 -27.98 -33.43
N GLY A 26 -18.35 -27.03 -33.16
CA GLY A 26 -17.21 -27.23 -32.27
C GLY A 26 -16.14 -28.16 -32.85
N THR A 27 -14.90 -28.06 -32.35
CA THR A 27 -13.77 -28.89 -32.77
C THR A 27 -13.21 -29.68 -31.59
N LYS A 28 -13.26 -31.02 -31.65
CA LYS A 28 -12.62 -31.92 -30.67
C LYS A 28 -11.09 -31.93 -30.86
N GLY A 29 -10.30 -31.98 -29.78
CA GLY A 29 -8.84 -31.96 -29.85
C GLY A 29 -8.15 -32.72 -28.71
N PHE A 30 -7.34 -33.71 -29.08
CA PHE A 30 -6.32 -34.31 -28.20
C PHE A 30 -5.01 -33.54 -28.37
N GLY A 31 -4.39 -33.09 -27.27
CA GLY A 31 -2.97 -32.65 -27.26
C GLY A 31 -2.70 -31.23 -26.75
N GLY A 32 -2.81 -31.02 -25.44
CA GLY A 32 -2.13 -29.93 -24.73
C GLY A 32 -1.04 -30.51 -23.82
N THR A 33 0.02 -29.76 -23.53
CA THR A 33 0.95 -30.09 -22.42
C THR A 33 0.14 -30.16 -21.13
N GLU A 34 0.20 -31.28 -20.40
CA GLU A 34 -0.75 -31.58 -19.31
C GLU A 34 -0.88 -30.44 -18.28
N GLY A 35 0.21 -29.74 -17.95
CA GLY A 35 0.19 -28.63 -16.99
C GLY A 35 -0.54 -27.36 -17.42
N PHE A 36 -0.88 -27.20 -18.71
CA PHE A 36 -1.55 -26.01 -19.25
C PHE A 36 -3.03 -26.24 -19.59
N MET A 37 -3.49 -27.48 -19.49
CA MET A 37 -4.83 -27.87 -19.95
C MET A 37 -5.89 -27.49 -18.93
N ALA A 38 -6.98 -26.87 -19.40
CA ALA A 38 -8.10 -26.48 -18.54
C ALA A 38 -8.83 -27.72 -17.97
N PRO A 39 -9.44 -27.63 -16.76
CA PRO A 39 -10.11 -28.76 -16.10
C PRO A 39 -11.22 -29.40 -16.95
N GLU A 40 -12.00 -28.58 -17.66
CA GLU A 40 -13.08 -29.04 -18.54
C GLU A 40 -12.56 -29.87 -19.73
N MET A 41 -11.41 -29.48 -20.29
CA MET A 41 -10.71 -30.26 -21.33
C MET A 41 -10.18 -31.58 -20.77
N MET A 42 -9.63 -31.58 -19.56
CA MET A 42 -9.14 -32.80 -18.90
C MET A 42 -10.28 -33.78 -18.58
N ARG A 43 -11.43 -33.27 -18.11
CA ARG A 43 -12.59 -34.09 -17.71
C ARG A 43 -13.16 -34.87 -18.88
N HIS A 44 -13.26 -34.23 -20.04
CA HIS A 44 -13.86 -34.82 -21.23
C HIS A 44 -12.82 -35.36 -22.21
N ASN A 45 -11.56 -35.54 -21.78
CA ASN A 45 -10.45 -35.99 -22.63
C ASN A 45 -10.36 -35.19 -23.95
N GLY A 46 -10.63 -33.88 -23.92
CA GLY A 46 -10.60 -33.00 -25.09
C GLY A 46 -11.80 -33.12 -26.05
N GLU A 47 -12.88 -33.78 -25.63
CA GLU A 47 -14.09 -33.96 -26.45
C GLU A 47 -15.19 -32.92 -26.22
N GLU A 48 -15.08 -32.09 -25.18
CA GLU A 48 -16.03 -31.00 -24.90
C GLU A 48 -15.79 -29.81 -25.83
N GLU A 49 -16.81 -28.98 -26.00
CA GLU A 49 -16.76 -27.81 -26.87
C GLU A 49 -15.71 -26.80 -26.40
N TYR A 50 -14.77 -26.51 -27.29
CA TYR A 50 -13.68 -25.56 -27.04
C TYR A 50 -14.22 -24.13 -27.00
N THR A 51 -14.00 -23.44 -25.88
CA THR A 51 -14.29 -22.01 -25.76
C THR A 51 -13.00 -21.25 -25.51
N GLU A 52 -12.99 -19.94 -25.80
CA GLU A 52 -11.88 -19.03 -25.50
C GLU A 52 -11.45 -19.06 -24.02
N LYS A 53 -12.29 -19.56 -23.11
CA LYS A 53 -11.98 -19.70 -21.69
C LYS A 53 -10.92 -20.76 -21.41
N VAL A 54 -10.77 -21.74 -22.31
CA VAL A 54 -9.68 -22.73 -22.26
C VAL A 54 -8.35 -22.02 -22.48
N ASP A 55 -8.26 -21.15 -23.50
CA ASP A 55 -7.06 -20.32 -23.74
C ASP A 55 -6.75 -19.40 -22.56
N CYS A 56 -7.78 -18.82 -21.92
CA CYS A 56 -7.60 -17.97 -20.73
C CYS A 56 -7.01 -18.77 -19.55
N PHE A 57 -7.39 -20.03 -19.38
CA PHE A 57 -6.79 -20.89 -18.36
C PHE A 57 -5.32 -21.17 -18.66
N SER A 58 -5.01 -21.56 -19.91
CA SER A 58 -3.63 -21.79 -20.35
C SER A 58 -2.78 -20.52 -20.23
N PHE A 59 -3.36 -19.34 -20.42
CA PHE A 59 -2.69 -18.06 -20.18
C PHE A 59 -2.34 -17.85 -18.70
N GLY A 60 -3.21 -18.24 -17.76
CA GLY A 60 -2.89 -18.22 -16.33
C GLY A 60 -1.70 -19.14 -15.99
N MET A 61 -1.65 -20.34 -16.58
CA MET A 61 -0.51 -21.25 -16.42
C MET A 61 0.78 -20.70 -17.07
N PHE A 62 0.66 -19.99 -18.19
CA PHE A 62 1.78 -19.27 -18.79
C PHE A 62 2.28 -18.13 -17.91
N MET A 63 1.39 -17.36 -17.26
CA MET A 63 1.79 -16.34 -16.29
C MET A 63 2.54 -16.99 -15.11
N TYR A 64 2.08 -18.13 -14.61
CA TYR A 64 2.80 -18.87 -13.57
C TYR A 64 4.23 -19.24 -13.99
N GLU A 65 4.38 -19.81 -15.18
CA GLU A 65 5.69 -20.17 -15.74
C GLU A 65 6.59 -18.93 -15.89
N LEU A 66 6.02 -17.80 -16.32
CA LEU A 66 6.75 -16.54 -16.47
C LEU A 66 7.27 -16.00 -15.13
N LEU A 67 6.45 -16.06 -14.07
CA LEU A 67 6.79 -15.52 -12.75
C LEU A 67 7.79 -16.40 -12.00
N THR A 68 7.62 -17.72 -12.10
CA THR A 68 8.40 -18.72 -11.36
C THR A 68 9.62 -19.21 -12.12
N THR A 69 9.62 -19.07 -13.45
CA THR A 69 10.57 -19.74 -14.38
C THR A 69 10.52 -21.27 -14.33
N HIS A 70 9.44 -21.84 -13.77
CA HIS A 70 9.21 -23.27 -13.62
C HIS A 70 7.98 -23.74 -14.40
N GLN A 71 8.01 -24.99 -14.87
CA GLN A 71 6.85 -25.55 -15.55
C GLN A 71 5.69 -25.72 -14.55
N PRO A 72 4.43 -25.39 -14.92
CA PRO A 72 3.29 -25.68 -14.07
C PRO A 72 3.26 -27.16 -13.69
N TYR A 73 3.18 -27.43 -12.39
CA TYR A 73 3.11 -28.78 -11.82
C TYR A 73 4.35 -29.67 -12.04
N GLU A 74 5.56 -29.09 -12.17
CA GLU A 74 6.83 -29.80 -12.43
C GLU A 74 7.10 -31.01 -11.51
N HIS A 75 6.57 -31.03 -10.29
CA HIS A 75 6.77 -32.09 -9.29
C HIS A 75 5.46 -32.78 -8.87
N CYS A 76 4.44 -32.77 -9.73
CA CYS A 76 3.15 -33.40 -9.45
C CYS A 76 2.95 -34.66 -10.32
N ASP A 77 2.85 -35.82 -9.68
CA ASP A 77 2.71 -37.11 -10.38
C ASP A 77 1.32 -37.31 -11.02
N ASN A 78 0.27 -36.65 -10.50
CA ASN A 78 -1.12 -36.81 -10.96
C ASN A 78 -1.78 -35.45 -11.20
N VAL A 79 -1.24 -34.72 -12.17
CA VAL A 79 -1.68 -33.37 -12.56
C VAL A 79 -3.17 -33.34 -12.88
N LYS A 80 -3.68 -34.35 -13.60
CA LYS A 80 -5.08 -34.42 -14.02
C LYS A 80 -6.04 -34.42 -12.83
N GLU A 81 -5.83 -35.32 -11.87
CA GLU A 81 -6.70 -35.40 -10.68
C GLU A 81 -6.59 -34.11 -9.85
N HIS A 82 -5.37 -33.64 -9.62
CA HIS A 82 -5.11 -32.41 -8.86
C HIS A 82 -5.81 -31.19 -9.45
N VAL A 83 -5.74 -30.99 -10.78
CA VAL A 83 -6.43 -29.88 -11.48
C VAL A 83 -7.95 -30.02 -11.42
N LEU A 84 -8.48 -31.25 -11.57
CA LEU A 84 -9.92 -31.51 -11.51
C LEU A 84 -10.51 -31.25 -10.13
N GLU A 85 -9.73 -31.45 -9.07
CA GLU A 85 -10.07 -31.13 -7.68
C GLU A 85 -9.92 -29.65 -7.32
N GLY A 86 -9.39 -28.83 -8.24
CA GLY A 86 -9.19 -27.40 -8.04
C GLY A 86 -7.79 -27.01 -7.56
N GLY A 87 -6.87 -27.96 -7.46
CA GLY A 87 -5.48 -27.73 -7.13
C GLY A 87 -4.74 -26.87 -8.16
N ARG A 88 -3.84 -26.01 -7.69
CA ARG A 88 -3.04 -25.08 -8.50
C ARG A 88 -1.57 -25.18 -8.09
N PRO A 89 -0.63 -24.82 -8.98
CA PRO A 89 0.79 -24.85 -8.64
C PRO A 89 1.07 -23.92 -7.45
N ALA A 90 1.94 -24.34 -6.54
CA ALA A 90 2.29 -23.55 -5.39
C ALA A 90 3.14 -22.32 -5.78
N LEU A 91 2.92 -21.21 -5.08
CA LEU A 91 3.78 -20.03 -5.09
C LEU A 91 4.62 -20.03 -3.82
N THR A 92 5.89 -19.64 -3.92
CA THR A 92 6.76 -19.38 -2.77
C THR A 92 6.67 -17.92 -2.36
N ASN A 93 7.27 -17.57 -1.22
CA ASN A 93 7.31 -16.19 -0.73
C ASN A 93 7.93 -15.21 -1.76
N ARG A 94 8.86 -15.69 -2.60
CA ARG A 94 9.47 -14.87 -3.64
C ARG A 94 8.45 -14.44 -4.69
N GLU A 95 7.57 -15.34 -5.13
CA GLU A 95 6.58 -14.98 -6.13
C GLU A 95 5.47 -14.09 -5.57
N THR A 96 5.23 -14.13 -4.25
CA THR A 96 4.27 -13.22 -3.62
C THR A 96 4.76 -11.77 -3.56
N GLU A 97 6.02 -11.49 -3.92
CA GLU A 97 6.58 -10.12 -4.00
C GLU A 97 6.30 -9.44 -5.36
N TYR A 98 5.76 -10.16 -6.34
CA TYR A 98 5.33 -9.53 -7.59
C TYR A 98 4.10 -8.64 -7.38
N PRO A 99 3.92 -7.58 -8.20
CA PRO A 99 2.78 -6.69 -8.10
C PRO A 99 1.44 -7.43 -8.02
N VAL A 100 0.62 -7.06 -7.03
CA VAL A 100 -0.63 -7.77 -6.67
C VAL A 100 -1.56 -7.99 -7.87
N TYR A 101 -1.67 -7.01 -8.77
CA TYR A 101 -2.53 -7.12 -9.95
C TYR A 101 -2.08 -8.19 -10.95
N ILE A 102 -0.78 -8.50 -11.02
CA ILE A 102 -0.24 -9.57 -11.86
C ILE A 102 -0.65 -10.92 -11.28
N LEU A 103 -0.52 -11.08 -9.97
CA LEU A 103 -0.91 -12.28 -9.24
C LEU A 103 -2.42 -12.51 -9.32
N ASP A 104 -3.22 -11.47 -9.12
CA ASP A 104 -4.68 -11.52 -9.23
C ASP A 104 -5.12 -11.91 -10.64
N LEU A 105 -4.52 -11.33 -11.68
CA LEU A 105 -4.86 -11.68 -13.07
C LEU A 105 -4.53 -13.15 -13.37
N MET A 106 -3.37 -13.63 -12.95
CA MET A 106 -3.01 -15.05 -13.06
C MET A 106 -4.05 -15.92 -12.37
N VAL A 107 -4.47 -15.55 -11.15
CA VAL A 107 -5.43 -16.31 -10.35
C VAL A 107 -6.83 -16.32 -10.97
N MET A 108 -7.27 -15.18 -11.51
CA MET A 108 -8.54 -15.10 -12.25
C MET A 108 -8.50 -15.98 -13.51
N CYS A 109 -7.40 -15.96 -14.25
CA CYS A 109 -7.21 -16.72 -15.48
C CYS A 109 -7.33 -18.23 -15.25
N TRP A 110 -6.75 -18.78 -14.18
CA TRP A 110 -6.80 -20.22 -13.90
C TRP A 110 -7.99 -20.65 -13.02
N SER A 111 -9.07 -19.87 -12.94
CA SER A 111 -10.25 -20.24 -12.14
C SER A 111 -10.85 -21.60 -12.57
N GLN A 112 -11.35 -22.37 -11.60
CA GLN A 112 -11.97 -23.68 -11.88
C GLN A 112 -13.21 -23.55 -12.77
N GLN A 113 -13.99 -22.48 -12.58
CA GLN A 113 -15.21 -22.25 -13.36
C GLN A 113 -14.88 -21.37 -14.58
N PRO A 114 -15.10 -21.85 -15.83
CA PRO A 114 -14.75 -21.09 -17.03
C PRO A 114 -15.38 -19.70 -17.10
N ARG A 115 -16.60 -19.54 -16.58
CA ARG A 115 -17.33 -18.26 -16.52
C ARG A 115 -16.68 -17.19 -15.63
N LEU A 116 -15.86 -17.59 -14.65
CA LEU A 116 -15.17 -16.67 -13.73
C LEU A 116 -13.84 -16.20 -14.30
N ARG A 117 -13.33 -16.86 -15.34
CA ARG A 117 -12.12 -16.42 -16.03
C ARG A 117 -12.45 -15.16 -16.84
N PRO A 118 -11.54 -14.17 -16.96
CA PRO A 118 -11.72 -13.03 -17.84
C PRO A 118 -11.78 -13.47 -19.32
N SER A 119 -12.31 -12.65 -20.21
CA SER A 119 -12.10 -12.79 -21.67
C SER A 119 -10.73 -12.29 -22.06
N ALA A 120 -10.23 -12.66 -23.23
CA ALA A 120 -8.97 -12.11 -23.76
C ALA A 120 -8.96 -10.57 -23.82
N SER A 121 -10.10 -9.95 -24.18
CA SER A 121 -10.25 -8.49 -24.17
C SER A 121 -10.16 -7.89 -22.77
N GLN A 122 -10.71 -8.55 -21.76
CA GLN A 122 -10.58 -8.13 -20.36
C GLN A 122 -9.15 -8.29 -19.85
N ILE A 123 -8.47 -9.39 -20.19
CA ILE A 123 -7.05 -9.61 -19.87
C ILE A 123 -6.19 -8.46 -20.41
N VAL A 124 -6.36 -8.11 -21.69
CA VAL A 124 -5.63 -6.99 -22.31
C VAL A 124 -5.94 -5.67 -21.62
N SER A 125 -7.21 -5.42 -21.29
CA SER A 125 -7.61 -4.20 -20.59
C SER A 125 -6.96 -4.08 -19.21
N ILE A 126 -6.92 -5.17 -18.44
CA ILE A 126 -6.29 -5.21 -17.10
C ILE A 126 -4.77 -5.01 -17.25
N ALA A 127 -4.13 -5.74 -18.16
CA ALA A 127 -2.68 -5.69 -18.35
C ALA A 127 -2.16 -4.36 -18.93
N SER A 128 -3.03 -3.57 -19.55
CA SER A 128 -2.68 -2.25 -20.11
C SER A 128 -2.75 -1.13 -19.07
N ALA A 129 -3.32 -1.38 -17.89
CA ALA A 129 -3.43 -0.38 -16.84
C ALA A 129 -2.06 -0.13 -16.17
N PRO A 130 -1.66 1.13 -15.88
CA PRO A 130 -0.38 1.41 -15.22
C PRO A 130 -0.19 0.67 -13.89
N GLU A 131 -1.28 0.52 -13.13
CA GLU A 131 -1.34 -0.16 -11.83
C GLU A 131 -0.95 -1.63 -11.94
N PHE A 132 -1.16 -2.26 -13.10
CA PHE A 132 -0.82 -3.65 -13.35
C PHE A 132 0.65 -3.97 -13.08
N THR A 133 1.55 -3.01 -13.31
CA THR A 133 3.00 -3.18 -13.09
C THR A 133 3.55 -2.34 -11.94
N HIS A 134 2.85 -1.27 -11.54
CA HIS A 134 3.37 -0.30 -10.57
C HIS A 134 2.75 -0.39 -9.18
N LEU A 135 1.56 -1.01 -9.03
CA LEU A 135 0.98 -1.20 -7.71
C LEU A 135 1.49 -2.50 -7.12
N LEU A 136 2.48 -2.39 -6.23
CA LEU A 136 3.13 -3.53 -5.61
C LEU A 136 2.16 -4.32 -4.74
N ASP A 137 1.45 -3.63 -3.83
CA ASP A 137 0.61 -4.29 -2.83
C ASP A 137 -0.55 -3.40 -2.35
N VAL A 138 -1.59 -4.02 -1.82
CA VAL A 138 -2.78 -3.38 -1.26
C VAL A 138 -3.14 -4.05 0.07
N ALA A 139 -3.12 -3.27 1.14
CA ALA A 139 -3.65 -3.69 2.43
C ALA A 139 -5.07 -3.15 2.63
N SER A 140 -5.99 -4.01 3.06
CA SER A 140 -7.29 -3.61 3.58
C SER A 140 -7.26 -3.64 5.09
N LEU A 141 -7.60 -2.52 5.72
CA LEU A 141 -7.75 -2.43 7.17
C LEU A 141 -9.23 -2.61 7.51
N ASP A 142 -9.57 -3.71 8.18
CA ASP A 142 -10.97 -4.03 8.52
C ASP A 142 -11.41 -3.26 9.78
N HIS A 143 -11.77 -1.99 9.59
CA HIS A 143 -12.32 -1.16 10.64
C HIS A 143 -13.56 -0.37 10.17
N SER A 144 -14.53 -0.23 11.06
CA SER A 144 -15.77 0.53 10.81
C SER A 144 -15.68 2.00 11.24
N LEU A 145 -14.57 2.41 11.87
CA LEU A 145 -14.36 3.75 12.39
C LEU A 145 -13.86 4.72 11.31
N ASN A 146 -14.18 6.01 11.48
CA ASN A 146 -13.72 7.07 10.58
C ASN A 146 -12.23 7.33 10.80
N ILE A 147 -11.49 7.49 9.69
CA ILE A 147 -10.10 7.96 9.73
C ILE A 147 -10.08 9.44 10.09
N MET A 148 -9.25 9.80 11.05
CA MET A 148 -9.08 11.18 11.51
C MET A 148 -7.88 11.84 10.82
N ASP A 149 -6.75 11.15 10.76
CA ASP A 149 -5.56 11.58 10.02
C ASP A 149 -4.71 10.36 9.60
N ALA A 150 -3.87 10.54 8.58
CA ALA A 150 -2.93 9.54 8.14
C ALA A 150 -1.64 10.19 7.62
N ILE A 151 -0.50 9.68 8.07
CA ILE A 151 0.81 10.20 7.67
C ILE A 151 1.72 9.07 7.20
N ARG A 152 2.61 9.40 6.26
CA ARG A 152 3.75 8.55 5.92
C ARG A 152 4.89 8.84 6.90
N VAL A 153 5.34 7.80 7.59
CA VAL A 153 6.59 7.80 8.34
C VAL A 153 7.70 7.27 7.42
N PRO A 154 8.76 8.05 7.18
CA PRO A 154 9.81 7.65 6.24
C PRO A 154 10.61 6.46 6.77
N PRO A 155 11.36 5.76 5.89
CA PRO A 155 12.30 4.73 6.30
C PRO A 155 13.25 5.25 7.37
N LEU A 156 13.54 4.40 8.34
CA LEU A 156 14.46 4.75 9.41
C LEU A 156 15.87 4.28 9.07
N LEU A 157 16.78 5.24 9.01
CA LEU A 157 18.21 5.00 8.80
C LEU A 157 18.94 5.04 10.14
N VAL A 158 19.75 4.02 10.41
CA VAL A 158 20.66 3.98 11.56
C VAL A 158 22.09 3.83 11.05
N LYS A 159 23.06 4.32 11.83
CA LYS A 159 24.48 4.09 11.54
C LYS A 159 24.89 2.75 12.12
N ASP A 160 25.59 1.94 11.33
CA ASP A 160 26.25 0.73 11.81
C ASP A 160 27.54 1.04 12.60
N GLU A 161 28.27 -0.01 12.99
CA GLU A 161 29.53 0.11 13.74
C GLU A 161 30.63 0.85 12.95
N ASP A 162 30.57 0.79 11.62
CA ASP A 162 31.51 1.44 10.71
C ASP A 162 31.07 2.88 10.34
N GLY A 163 29.87 3.29 10.77
CA GLY A 163 29.31 4.61 10.55
C GLY A 163 28.48 4.76 9.26
N GLU A 164 28.26 3.67 8.53
CA GLU A 164 27.46 3.61 7.31
C GLU A 164 25.97 3.59 7.63
N LEU A 165 25.16 4.26 6.80
CA LEU A 165 23.71 4.32 6.98
C LEU A 165 23.06 3.04 6.45
N ILE A 166 22.44 2.28 7.33
CA ILE A 166 21.65 1.10 7.00
C ILE A 166 20.17 1.36 7.26
N ILE A 167 19.31 0.79 6.41
CA ILE A 167 17.86 0.84 6.58
C ILE A 167 17.48 -0.15 7.67
N ARG A 168 16.98 0.36 8.80
CA ARG A 168 16.45 -0.46 9.89
C ARG A 168 14.98 -0.83 9.66
N ASP A 169 14.22 0.10 9.08
CA ASP A 169 12.79 -0.04 8.79
C ASP A 169 12.48 0.64 7.46
N GLN A 170 11.66 0.03 6.59
CA GLN A 170 11.33 0.56 5.26
C GLN A 170 10.26 1.67 5.29
N GLY A 171 9.87 2.09 6.49
CA GLY A 171 8.85 3.11 6.73
C GLY A 171 7.50 2.48 7.05
N SER A 172 6.56 3.34 7.44
CA SER A 172 5.22 2.92 7.79
C SER A 172 4.20 3.99 7.47
N VAL A 173 2.93 3.60 7.45
CA VAL A 173 1.80 4.53 7.44
C VAL A 173 1.17 4.50 8.82
N TRP A 174 1.08 5.66 9.46
CA TRP A 174 0.41 5.81 10.74
C TRP A 174 -0.98 6.38 10.48
N VAL A 175 -2.00 5.74 11.04
CA VAL A 175 -3.42 6.07 10.80
C VAL A 175 -4.12 6.22 12.14
N SER A 176 -4.70 7.40 12.39
CA SER A 176 -5.58 7.62 13.52
C SER A 176 -7.05 7.48 13.10
N ARG A 177 -7.88 7.04 14.04
CA ARG A 177 -9.32 6.83 13.83
C ARG A 177 -10.11 7.56 14.92
N THR A 178 -11.44 7.53 14.84
CA THR A 178 -12.33 8.01 15.93
C THR A 178 -12.30 7.08 17.15
N SER A 179 -11.11 6.86 17.70
CA SER A 179 -10.80 6.06 18.88
C SER A 179 -9.46 6.51 19.49
N PRO A 180 -9.20 6.26 20.79
CA PRO A 180 -7.91 6.49 21.43
C PRO A 180 -6.88 5.39 21.09
N GLN A 181 -6.76 5.08 19.80
CA GLN A 181 -5.86 4.08 19.23
C GLN A 181 -5.23 4.66 17.96
N LEU A 182 -3.98 4.31 17.74
CA LEU A 182 -3.22 4.67 16.54
C LEU A 182 -2.64 3.41 15.92
N ASP A 183 -2.86 3.19 14.63
CA ASP A 183 -2.37 2.01 13.92
C ASP A 183 -1.23 2.35 13.00
N MET A 184 -0.27 1.43 12.90
CA MET A 184 0.91 1.57 12.07
C MET A 184 1.00 0.36 11.15
N VAL A 185 0.93 0.62 9.86
CA VAL A 185 1.10 -0.38 8.81
C VAL A 185 2.54 -0.27 8.31
N GLY A 186 3.36 -1.27 8.61
CA GLY A 186 4.75 -1.34 8.19
C GLY A 186 4.86 -1.70 6.72
N ALA A 187 5.67 -0.92 6.01
CA ALA A 187 6.06 -1.25 4.64
C ALA A 187 7.29 -2.16 4.69
N GLY A 188 7.36 -3.08 3.73
CA GLY A 188 8.55 -3.79 3.32
C GLY A 188 9.06 -3.25 1.98
N GLU A 189 10.03 -3.93 1.39
CA GLU A 189 10.57 -3.57 0.08
C GLU A 189 9.54 -3.79 -1.05
N TRP A 190 8.70 -4.82 -0.91
CA TRP A 190 7.79 -5.28 -1.97
C TRP A 190 6.30 -5.28 -1.58
N GLY A 191 5.96 -4.91 -0.35
CA GLY A 191 4.56 -4.93 0.11
C GLY A 191 4.42 -4.61 1.59
N TRP A 192 3.23 -4.81 2.15
CA TRP A 192 2.93 -4.60 3.56
C TRP A 192 3.30 -5.84 4.36
N ASN A 193 4.07 -5.68 5.45
CA ASN A 193 4.62 -6.83 6.19
C ASN A 193 4.35 -6.79 7.70
N ALA A 194 3.85 -5.68 8.22
CA ALA A 194 3.60 -5.52 9.64
C ALA A 194 2.34 -4.68 9.90
N TYR A 195 1.65 -5.02 10.98
CA TYR A 195 0.57 -4.24 11.53
C TYR A 195 0.75 -4.19 13.04
N THR A 196 0.75 -2.99 13.61
CA THR A 196 0.85 -2.77 15.05
C THR A 196 -0.01 -1.58 15.45
N SER A 197 -0.31 -1.47 16.74
CA SER A 197 -1.19 -0.41 17.25
C SER A 197 -0.67 0.11 18.59
N ILE A 198 -0.74 1.43 18.79
CA ILE A 198 -0.62 2.06 20.10
C ILE A 198 -2.04 2.16 20.67
N GLU A 199 -2.28 1.46 21.76
CA GLU A 199 -3.54 1.49 22.50
C GLU A 199 -3.43 2.36 23.76
N GLY A 200 -4.57 2.78 24.29
CA GLY A 200 -4.62 3.53 25.55
C GLY A 200 -4.09 4.96 25.43
N LEU A 201 -4.24 5.58 24.25
CA LEU A 201 -3.91 7.00 24.09
C LEU A 201 -4.83 7.86 24.97
N PRO A 202 -4.37 9.04 25.43
CA PRO A 202 -5.16 9.87 26.33
C PRO A 202 -6.50 10.34 25.74
N ASP A 203 -6.54 10.57 24.44
CA ASP A 203 -7.72 10.94 23.67
C ASP A 203 -7.53 10.52 22.21
N THR A 204 -8.56 10.75 21.39
CA THR A 204 -8.58 10.55 19.95
C THR A 204 -7.58 11.48 19.27
N ILE A 205 -6.69 10.91 18.45
CA ILE A 205 -5.70 11.67 17.69
C ILE A 205 -6.36 12.25 16.43
N THR A 206 -6.29 13.58 16.31
CA THR A 206 -6.99 14.37 15.29
C THR A 206 -6.06 14.94 14.23
N ALA A 207 -4.76 15.04 14.52
CA ALA A 207 -3.75 15.49 13.57
C ALA A 207 -2.38 14.90 13.92
N MET A 208 -1.52 14.69 12.93
CA MET A 208 -0.17 14.16 13.11
C MET A 208 0.83 14.82 12.15
N CYS A 209 2.10 14.87 12.54
CA CYS A 209 3.18 15.19 11.59
C CYS A 209 4.52 14.56 12.00
N CYS A 210 5.39 14.32 11.02
CA CYS A 210 6.76 13.85 11.27
C CYS A 210 7.67 15.02 11.68
N VAL A 211 8.42 14.85 12.77
CA VAL A 211 9.35 15.83 13.34
C VAL A 211 10.65 15.14 13.74
N GLY A 212 11.62 15.13 12.83
CA GLY A 212 12.88 14.40 13.04
C GLY A 212 12.61 12.90 13.19
N GLN A 213 13.04 12.32 14.31
CA GLN A 213 12.83 10.91 14.68
C GLN A 213 11.54 10.66 15.48
N TYR A 214 10.67 11.66 15.56
CA TYR A 214 9.44 11.62 16.33
C TYR A 214 8.23 11.88 15.46
N VAL A 215 7.09 11.31 15.83
CA VAL A 215 5.79 11.73 15.32
C VAL A 215 5.14 12.59 16.39
N TRP A 216 4.74 13.80 16.01
CA TRP A 216 3.93 14.65 16.88
C TRP A 216 2.47 14.36 16.60
N LEU A 217 1.71 14.14 17.67
CA LEU A 217 0.28 13.86 17.65
C LEU A 217 -0.46 15.02 18.31
N GLY A 218 -1.50 15.51 17.68
CA GLY A 218 -2.47 16.43 18.24
C GLY A 218 -3.76 15.67 18.54
N ASP A 219 -4.36 15.92 19.70
CA ASP A 219 -5.56 15.21 20.12
C ASP A 219 -6.81 16.10 20.17
N ASN A 220 -7.96 15.44 20.34
CA ASN A 220 -9.26 16.09 20.45
C ASN A 220 -9.41 16.95 21.72
N ALA A 221 -8.55 16.76 22.71
CA ALA A 221 -8.53 17.56 23.92
C ALA A 221 -7.73 18.88 23.79
N GLY A 222 -6.95 19.04 22.70
CA GLY A 222 -6.08 20.21 22.50
C GLY A 222 -4.66 20.02 23.05
N ASN A 223 -4.28 18.78 23.36
CA ASN A 223 -2.91 18.45 23.73
C ASN A 223 -2.08 18.08 22.51
N ILE A 224 -0.77 18.27 22.66
CA ILE A 224 0.21 17.69 21.76
C ILE A 224 1.08 16.68 22.49
N HIS A 225 1.43 15.61 21.78
CA HIS A 225 2.24 14.50 22.25
C HIS A 225 3.37 14.24 21.26
N GLY A 226 4.53 13.83 21.76
CA GLY A 226 5.61 13.32 20.92
C GLY A 226 5.79 11.83 21.14
N TYR A 227 5.83 11.05 20.06
CA TYR A 227 6.10 9.62 20.09
C TYR A 227 7.34 9.30 19.26
N ASN A 228 8.19 8.42 19.77
CA ASN A 228 9.36 7.94 19.04
C ASN A 228 8.94 6.97 17.95
N MET A 229 9.47 7.15 16.74
CA MET A 229 9.19 6.29 15.59
C MET A 229 9.69 4.84 15.78
N MET A 230 10.66 4.61 16.67
CA MET A 230 11.30 3.30 16.85
C MET A 230 10.61 2.37 17.84
N ASP A 231 10.32 2.88 19.03
CA ASP A 231 9.82 2.10 20.16
C ASP A 231 8.39 2.48 20.56
N TYR A 232 7.80 3.44 19.83
CA TYR A 232 6.47 3.98 20.07
C TYR A 232 6.31 4.55 21.49
N GLY A 233 7.43 4.90 22.14
CA GLY A 233 7.44 5.50 23.46
C GLY A 233 7.02 6.95 23.41
N ARG A 234 6.13 7.36 24.34
CA ARG A 234 5.76 8.77 24.51
C ARG A 234 6.90 9.54 25.17
N VAL A 235 7.36 10.59 24.49
CA VAL A 235 8.48 11.45 24.88
C VAL A 235 8.00 12.69 25.64
N PHE A 236 6.90 13.28 25.21
CA PHE A 236 6.28 14.43 25.88
C PHE A 236 4.77 14.45 25.68
N SER A 237 4.09 15.24 26.51
CA SER A 237 2.65 15.51 26.43
C SER A 237 2.36 16.82 27.18
N TYR A 238 1.68 17.77 26.55
CA TYR A 238 1.16 18.95 27.26
C TYR A 238 -0.03 19.58 26.54
N CYS A 239 -0.86 20.31 27.29
CA CYS A 239 -1.97 21.09 26.77
C CYS A 239 -1.49 22.44 26.23
N LEU A 240 -1.91 22.81 25.01
CA LEU A 240 -1.58 24.12 24.43
C LEU A 240 -2.27 25.27 25.15
N GLU A 241 -3.48 25.03 25.66
CA GLU A 241 -4.30 26.00 26.37
C GLU A 241 -4.77 25.45 27.73
N PRO A 242 -3.88 25.29 28.73
CA PRO A 242 -4.23 24.65 30.00
C PRO A 242 -5.29 25.42 30.79
N ASP A 243 -5.36 26.74 30.61
CA ASP A 243 -6.30 27.62 31.30
C ASP A 243 -7.57 27.94 30.47
N ALA A 244 -7.73 27.33 29.29
CA ALA A 244 -8.91 27.58 28.47
C ALA A 244 -10.17 26.98 29.11
N PRO A 245 -11.32 27.67 29.04
CA PRO A 245 -12.56 27.20 29.63
C PRO A 245 -13.16 25.99 28.91
N GLN A 246 -12.77 25.75 27.66
CA GLN A 246 -13.21 24.64 26.84
C GLN A 246 -12.03 24.05 26.08
N SER A 247 -12.06 22.74 25.88
CA SER A 247 -11.10 22.05 25.03
C SER A 247 -11.22 22.54 23.59
N SER A 248 -10.06 22.75 22.97
CA SER A 248 -9.95 23.16 21.58
C SER A 248 -9.13 22.11 20.82
N PRO A 249 -9.78 21.13 20.15
CA PRO A 249 -9.11 20.09 19.37
C PRO A 249 -7.97 20.61 18.49
N VAL A 250 -6.87 19.86 18.43
CA VAL A 250 -5.81 20.12 17.46
C VAL A 250 -6.32 19.72 16.09
N ARG A 251 -6.40 20.67 15.16
CA ARG A 251 -6.98 20.43 13.84
C ARG A 251 -5.95 20.14 12.76
N SER A 252 -4.75 20.67 12.89
CA SER A 252 -3.67 20.40 11.95
C SER A 252 -2.30 20.61 12.59
N LEU A 253 -1.36 19.75 12.20
CA LEU A 253 0.05 19.82 12.57
C LEU A 253 0.89 19.86 11.31
N CYS A 254 1.85 20.78 11.25
CA CYS A 254 2.74 20.88 10.09
C CYS A 254 4.17 21.22 10.51
N SER A 255 5.11 20.34 10.20
CA SER A 255 6.54 20.57 10.41
C SER A 255 7.10 21.55 9.37
N ILE A 256 7.71 22.62 9.84
CA ILE A 256 8.42 23.63 9.04
C ILE A 256 9.91 23.41 9.22
N HIS A 257 10.46 22.38 8.57
CA HIS A 257 11.84 21.96 8.73
C HIS A 257 12.87 23.10 8.55
N ALA A 258 12.64 23.99 7.57
CA ALA A 258 13.53 25.12 7.28
C ALA A 258 13.64 26.12 8.44
N LEU A 259 12.62 26.19 9.31
CA LEU A 259 12.59 27.08 10.48
C LEU A 259 12.85 26.34 11.79
N GLY A 260 12.93 25.00 11.77
CA GLY A 260 12.96 24.19 13.00
C GLY A 260 11.73 24.45 13.87
N ARG A 261 10.54 24.55 13.26
CA ARG A 261 9.28 24.81 13.95
C ARG A 261 8.21 23.79 13.55
N VAL A 262 7.23 23.61 14.42
CA VAL A 262 5.99 22.89 14.13
C VAL A 262 4.84 23.87 14.32
N ALA A 263 4.06 24.06 13.27
CA ALA A 263 2.82 24.82 13.34
C ALA A 263 1.70 23.93 13.85
N VAL A 264 1.00 24.40 14.89
CA VAL A 264 -0.13 23.69 15.50
C VAL A 264 -1.37 24.56 15.44
N ALA A 265 -2.37 24.14 14.68
CA ALA A 265 -3.64 24.84 14.56
C ALA A 265 -4.71 24.18 15.43
N LEU A 266 -5.43 24.98 16.20
CA LEU A 266 -6.58 24.54 16.97
C LEU A 266 -7.89 24.88 16.24
N CYS A 267 -8.96 24.17 16.57
CA CYS A 267 -10.28 24.40 15.97
C CYS A 267 -10.84 25.81 16.24
N ASN A 268 -10.39 26.46 17.31
CA ASN A 268 -10.80 27.81 17.70
C ASN A 268 -10.09 28.93 16.92
N GLY A 269 -9.23 28.58 15.95
CA GLY A 269 -8.50 29.54 15.11
C GLY A 269 -7.17 30.02 15.66
N ARG A 270 -6.73 29.49 16.81
CA ARG A 270 -5.38 29.75 17.32
C ARG A 270 -4.34 28.92 16.57
N LEU A 271 -3.21 29.56 16.28
CA LEU A 271 -2.04 28.95 15.66
C LEU A 271 -0.83 29.11 16.59
N PHE A 272 -0.19 28.00 16.93
CA PHE A 272 1.03 27.98 17.74
C PHE A 272 2.22 27.64 16.84
N LEU A 273 3.36 28.29 17.08
CA LEU A 273 4.65 27.87 16.52
C LEU A 273 5.50 27.28 17.64
N CYS A 274 5.58 25.97 17.67
CA CYS A 274 6.38 25.22 18.63
C CYS A 274 7.80 24.99 18.07
N SER A 275 8.82 25.05 18.92
CA SER A 275 10.18 24.68 18.53
C SER A 275 10.27 23.18 18.29
N SER A 276 10.88 22.77 17.16
CA SER A 276 11.19 21.36 16.89
C SER A 276 12.59 20.97 17.35
N ALA A 277 13.38 21.91 17.87
CA ALA A 277 14.79 21.71 18.23
C ALA A 277 14.99 21.13 19.64
N VAL A 278 13.96 21.22 20.49
CA VAL A 278 13.97 20.73 21.86
C VAL A 278 12.68 19.96 22.08
N THR A 279 12.71 18.91 22.91
CA THR A 279 11.49 18.25 23.40
C THR A 279 10.64 19.26 24.17
N PRO A 280 9.51 19.72 23.63
CA PRO A 280 8.72 20.73 24.30
C PRO A 280 8.00 20.12 25.51
N THR A 281 8.18 20.73 26.67
CA THR A 281 7.59 20.25 27.94
C THR A 281 6.47 21.13 28.47
N SER A 282 6.23 22.30 27.85
CA SER A 282 5.24 23.27 28.29
C SER A 282 4.84 24.20 27.14
N PRO A 283 3.59 24.71 27.09
CA PRO A 283 3.16 25.69 26.09
C PRO A 283 3.97 27.00 26.18
N VAL A 284 4.55 27.31 27.34
CA VAL A 284 5.39 28.51 27.56
C VAL A 284 6.73 28.42 26.83
N LEU A 285 7.13 27.22 26.38
CA LEU A 285 8.30 27.01 25.53
C LEU A 285 8.00 27.21 24.03
N GLY A 286 6.74 27.47 23.67
CA GLY A 286 6.38 27.94 22.34
C GLY A 286 6.82 29.40 22.16
N GLU A 287 7.51 29.70 21.07
CA GLU A 287 8.08 31.04 20.83
C GLU A 287 7.02 32.07 20.39
N GLY A 288 5.75 31.69 20.33
CA GLY A 288 4.62 32.58 20.07
C GLY A 288 3.32 31.84 19.76
N SER A 289 2.19 32.52 19.96
CA SER A 289 0.88 32.11 19.47
C SER A 289 0.26 33.26 18.67
N PHE A 290 -0.28 32.97 17.51
CA PHE A 290 -1.03 33.90 16.67
C PHE A 290 -2.52 33.55 16.77
N VAL A 291 -3.39 34.55 16.77
CA VAL A 291 -4.84 34.34 16.66
C VAL A 291 -5.27 34.79 15.28
N MET A 292 -5.91 33.91 14.51
CA MET A 292 -6.34 34.24 13.14
C MET A 292 -7.32 35.42 13.08
N THR A 293 -7.93 35.85 14.20
CA THR A 293 -8.82 37.02 14.27
C THR A 293 -8.07 38.29 13.93
N GLU A 294 -6.76 38.29 14.17
CA GLU A 294 -5.84 39.36 13.81
C GLU A 294 -5.50 39.37 12.30
N LEU A 295 -5.77 38.26 11.59
CA LEU A 295 -5.37 38.07 10.19
C LEU A 295 -6.55 38.05 9.19
N ALA A 296 -7.75 37.57 9.56
CA ALA A 296 -8.79 37.24 8.57
C ALA A 296 -10.28 37.49 8.92
N GLY A 297 -10.64 38.04 10.09
CA GLY A 297 -12.06 38.34 10.41
C GLY A 297 -12.94 37.12 10.77
N SER A 298 -14.26 37.34 10.92
CA SER A 298 -15.20 36.69 11.87
C SER A 298 -15.49 35.18 11.78
N THR A 299 -14.89 34.43 10.86
CA THR A 299 -15.01 32.95 10.83
C THR A 299 -13.61 32.35 10.77
N GLN A 300 -13.26 31.57 11.79
CA GLN A 300 -11.89 31.42 12.28
C GLN A 300 -11.41 29.96 12.30
N GLU A 301 -12.12 29.02 11.68
CA GLU A 301 -11.73 27.62 11.76
C GLU A 301 -10.56 27.32 10.80
N ILE A 302 -9.44 26.86 11.34
CA ILE A 302 -8.32 26.35 10.54
C ILE A 302 -8.56 24.86 10.32
N HIS A 303 -8.82 24.45 9.07
CA HIS A 303 -9.03 23.03 8.77
C HIS A 303 -7.75 22.28 8.43
N CYS A 304 -6.77 22.94 7.83
CA CYS A 304 -5.50 22.33 7.44
C CYS A 304 -4.38 23.38 7.38
N LEU A 305 -3.15 22.91 7.54
CA LEU A 305 -1.92 23.66 7.34
C LEU A 305 -1.10 23.02 6.24
N ALA A 306 -0.47 23.83 5.41
CA ALA A 306 0.49 23.38 4.42
C ALA A 306 1.67 24.37 4.36
N VAL A 307 2.86 23.83 4.17
CA VAL A 307 4.08 24.63 4.00
C VAL A 307 4.44 24.65 2.51
N ALA A 308 4.35 25.83 1.91
CA ALA A 308 4.83 26.06 0.56
C ALA A 308 6.28 26.58 0.62
N GLN A 309 7.20 25.89 -0.04
CA GLN A 309 8.52 26.46 -0.30
C GLN A 309 8.43 27.40 -1.48
N SER A 310 8.60 28.71 -1.24
CA SER A 310 8.84 29.66 -2.32
C SER A 310 10.17 29.31 -2.97
N LYS A 311 10.14 28.85 -4.22
CA LYS A 311 11.32 28.95 -5.08
C LYS A 311 11.53 30.44 -5.32
N ASN A 312 12.42 31.07 -4.54
CA ASN A 312 12.80 32.44 -4.82
C ASN A 312 13.25 32.53 -6.28
N MET A 313 12.57 33.40 -7.04
CA MET A 313 12.95 33.84 -8.39
C MET A 313 14.33 34.50 -8.38
#